data_AF-A0A844ZXW7-F1
#
_entry.id   AF-A0A844ZXW7-F1
#
_cell.length_a   1.000
_cell.length_b   1.000
_cell.length_c   1.000
_cell.angle_alpha   90.00
_cell.angle_beta   90.00
_cell.angle_gamma   90.00
#
_symmetry.space_group_name_H-M   'P 1'
#
loop_
_entity.id
_entity.type
_entity.pdbx_description
1 polymer ?
#
loop_
_entity_poly.entity_id
_entity_poly.type
_entity_poly.pdbx_seq_one_letter_code
_entity_poly.pdbx_strand_id
1 'polypeptide(L)' 'MKMILPIFSAILLTACGSADNDPGPGGVSVGEARALDEAAEMVEAKRLPQQEPETEPEADTQPQE' A
#
# COMPACT_ATOMS: atom_id res chain seq x y z
N MET A 1 12.54 -12.88 -41.97
CA MET A 1 13.41 -12.20 -40.99
C MET A 1 12.89 -10.81 -40.57
N LYS A 2 12.37 -9.96 -41.46
CA LYS A 2 11.75 -8.66 -41.09
C LYS A 2 10.52 -8.76 -40.15
N MET A 3 9.81 -9.89 -40.16
CA MET A 3 8.59 -10.09 -39.37
C MET A 3 8.85 -10.51 -37.91
N ILE A 4 10.11 -10.78 -37.56
CA ILE A 4 10.53 -11.16 -36.19
C ILE A 4 10.66 -9.91 -35.30
N LEU A 5 10.94 -8.75 -35.92
CA LEU A 5 11.17 -7.49 -35.22
C LEU A 5 9.97 -6.98 -34.38
N PRO A 6 8.71 -6.96 -34.88
CA PRO A 6 7.57 -6.48 -34.07
C PRO A 6 7.17 -7.44 -32.94
N ILE A 7 7.36 -8.74 -33.14
CA ILE A 7 7.01 -9.77 -32.15
C ILE A 7 7.92 -9.65 -30.92
N PHE A 8 9.21 -9.38 -31.13
CA PHE A 8 10.17 -9.22 -30.05
C PHE A 8 9.87 -8.00 -29.17
N SER A 9 9.42 -6.89 -29.77
CA SER A 9 9.01 -5.69 -29.02
C SER A 9 7.76 -5.90 -28.16
N ALA A 10 6.82 -6.73 -28.60
CA ALA A 10 5.61 -7.01 -27.82
C ALA A 10 5.92 -7.81 -26.52
N ILE A 11 6.89 -8.72 -26.57
CA ILE A 11 7.30 -9.54 -25.42
C ILE A 11 8.03 -8.71 -24.37
N LEU A 12 8.83 -7.71 -24.78
CA LEU A 12 9.54 -6.83 -23.85
C LEU A 12 8.59 -5.94 -23.03
N LEU A 13 7.39 -5.64 -23.55
CA LEU A 13 6.42 -4.78 -22.86
C LEU A 13 5.72 -5.49 -21.69
N THR A 14 5.63 -6.83 -21.70
CA THR A 14 5.06 -7.60 -20.58
C THR A 14 5.98 -7.66 -19.36
N ALA A 15 7.23 -7.22 -19.50
CA ALA A 15 8.20 -7.14 -18.39
C ALA A 15 8.10 -5.82 -17.60
N CYS A 16 7.24 -4.88 -18.01
CA CYS A 16 7.04 -3.59 -17.34
C CYS A 16 5.75 -3.56 -16.49
N GLY A 17 5.17 -4.73 -16.21
CA GLY A 17 4.07 -4.87 -15.25
C GLY A 17 4.60 -5.13 -13.85
N SER A 18 3.96 -4.55 -12.84
CA SER A 18 4.26 -4.81 -11.44
C SER A 18 4.25 -6.32 -11.19
N ALA A 19 5.37 -6.86 -10.71
CA ALA A 19 5.36 -8.21 -10.17
C ALA A 19 4.43 -8.24 -8.96
N ASP A 20 3.83 -9.38 -8.62
CA ASP A 20 2.99 -9.50 -7.41
C ASP A 20 3.75 -9.12 -6.10
N ASN A 21 5.08 -9.09 -6.17
CA ASN A 21 5.99 -8.70 -5.10
C ASN A 21 6.54 -7.26 -5.23
N ASP A 22 6.22 -6.54 -6.30
CA ASP A 22 6.57 -5.12 -6.39
C ASP A 22 5.69 -4.34 -5.39
N PRO A 23 6.26 -3.37 -4.65
CA PRO A 23 5.48 -2.50 -3.79
C PRO A 23 4.49 -1.71 -4.64
N GLY A 24 3.20 -1.89 -4.37
CA GLY A 24 2.12 -1.18 -5.03
C GLY A 24 2.07 0.31 -4.64
N PRO A 25 1.11 1.08 -5.17
CA PRO A 25 0.89 2.46 -4.76
C PRO A 25 0.63 2.50 -3.24
N GLY A 26 1.49 3.21 -2.50
CA GLY A 26 1.53 3.18 -1.03
C GLY A 26 2.77 2.47 -0.45
N GLY A 27 3.63 1.89 -1.29
CA GLY A 27 4.90 1.29 -0.86
C GLY A 27 4.75 -0.10 -0.22
N VAL A 28 3.56 -0.69 -0.29
CA VAL A 28 3.24 -2.01 0.28
C VAL A 28 2.94 -3.01 -0.82
N SER A 29 3.40 -4.25 -0.66
CA SER A 29 3.03 -5.38 -1.52
C SER A 29 1.56 -5.75 -1.32
N VAL A 30 1.01 -6.51 -2.28
CA VAL A 30 -0.36 -7.03 -2.19
C VAL A 30 -0.55 -7.90 -0.93
N GLY A 31 0.47 -8.67 -0.55
CA GLY A 31 0.46 -9.50 0.65
C GLY A 31 0.42 -8.69 1.94
N GLU A 32 1.20 -7.61 2.01
CA GLU A 32 1.20 -6.68 3.15
C GLU A 32 -0.14 -5.95 3.27
N ALA A 33 -0.68 -5.43 2.17
CA ALA A 33 -1.99 -4.77 2.17
C ALA A 33 -3.09 -5.69 2.70
N ARG A 34 -3.10 -6.96 2.26
CA ARG A 34 -4.09 -7.96 2.72
C ARG A 34 -3.97 -8.26 4.22
N ALA A 35 -2.75 -8.35 4.74
CA ALA A 35 -2.52 -8.56 6.16
C ALA A 35 -3.00 -7.37 7.01
N LEU A 36 -2.85 -6.14 6.50
CA LEU A 36 -3.37 -4.93 7.14
C LEU A 36 -4.91 -4.92 7.16
N ASP A 37 -5.56 -5.31 6.07
CA ASP A 37 -7.03 -5.39 6.00
C ASP A 37 -7.60 -6.41 6.98
N GLU A 38 -6.99 -7.59 7.10
CA GLU A 38 -7.39 -8.62 8.07
C GLU A 38 -7.25 -8.10 9.52
N ALA A 39 -6.16 -7.39 9.81
CA ALA A 39 -5.97 -6.77 11.11
C ALA A 39 -7.05 -5.72 11.41
N ALA A 40 -7.42 -4.89 10.44
CA ALA A 40 -8.50 -3.92 10.58
C ALA A 40 -9.86 -4.60 10.81
N GLU A 41 -10.15 -5.69 10.11
CA GLU A 41 -11.37 -6.48 10.31
C GLU A 41 -11.46 -7.05 11.74
N MET A 42 -10.35 -7.55 12.29
CA MET A 42 -10.29 -8.04 13.67
C MET A 42 -10.56 -6.92 14.70
N VAL A 43 -10.15 -5.68 14.42
CA VAL A 43 -10.38 -4.50 15.26
C VAL A 43 -11.85 -4.09 15.21
N GLU A 44 -12.43 -4.02 14.01
CA GLU A 44 -13.85 -3.69 13.79
C GLU A 44 -14.78 -4.74 14.42
N ALA A 45 -14.47 -6.02 14.22
CA ALA A 45 -15.22 -7.15 14.78
C ALA A 45 -15.28 -7.13 16.31
N LYS A 46 -14.31 -6.49 16.98
CA LYS A 46 -14.29 -6.36 18.44
C LYS A 46 -15.29 -5.33 18.97
N ARG A 47 -16.09 -4.66 18.12
CA ARG A 47 -16.97 -3.53 18.47
C ARG A 47 -16.34 -2.71 19.60
N LEU A 48 -15.10 -2.27 19.37
CA LEU A 48 -14.41 -1.44 20.33
C LEU A 48 -15.32 -0.22 20.56
N PRO A 49 -15.52 0.21 21.82
CA PRO A 49 -16.18 1.48 22.06
C PRO A 49 -15.48 2.49 21.17
N GLN A 50 -16.24 3.31 20.43
CA GLN A 50 -15.63 4.31 19.55
C GLN A 50 -14.62 5.06 20.39
N GLN A 51 -13.34 4.88 20.06
CA GLN A 51 -12.32 5.76 20.56
C GLN A 51 -12.66 7.08 19.89
N GLU A 52 -13.36 7.94 20.62
CA GLU A 52 -13.34 9.36 20.32
C GLU A 52 -11.87 9.67 20.09
N PRO A 53 -11.50 10.35 18.97
CA PRO A 53 -10.13 10.72 18.75
C PRO A 53 -9.66 11.36 20.03
N GLU A 54 -8.75 10.68 20.72
CA GLU A 54 -8.14 11.22 21.92
C GLU A 54 -7.52 12.50 21.41
N THR A 55 -8.12 13.64 21.80
CA THR A 55 -7.59 14.95 21.49
C THR A 55 -6.16 14.86 21.97
N GLU A 56 -5.25 14.64 21.03
CA GLU A 56 -3.82 14.62 21.28
C GLU A 56 -3.58 15.89 22.07
N PRO A 57 -3.09 15.80 23.32
CA PRO A 57 -2.85 17.01 24.09
C PRO A 57 -1.94 17.83 23.20
N GLU A 58 -2.47 18.98 22.77
CA GLU A 58 -1.83 19.97 21.91
C GLU A 58 -0.34 19.86 22.17
N ALA A 59 0.39 19.27 21.22
CA ALA A 59 1.82 19.14 21.33
C ALA A 59 2.31 20.53 21.66
N ASP A 60 2.74 20.66 22.92
CA ASP A 60 3.13 21.88 23.59
C ASP A 60 4.03 22.63 22.63
N THR A 61 3.45 23.55 21.87
CA THR A 61 4.20 24.45 21.01
C THR A 61 4.74 25.49 21.97
N GLN A 62 5.70 25.05 22.79
CA GLN A 62 6.59 25.99 23.46
C GLN A 62 7.31 26.73 22.34
N PRO A 63 7.24 28.08 22.32
CA PRO A 63 8.15 28.87 21.53
C PRO A 63 9.56 28.46 21.92
N GLN A 64 10.28 27.82 21.00
CA GLN A 64 11.70 27.54 21.20
C GLN A 64 12.42 28.88 21.06
N GLU A 65 12.93 29.41 22.17
CA GLU A 65 13.74 30.64 22.21
C GLU A 65 15.11 30.45 21.55
#